data_AF-A0A7C5VEJ6-F1
#
_entry.id   AF-A0A7C5VEJ6-F1
#
_cell.length_a   1.000
_cell.length_b   1.000
_cell.length_c   1.000
_cell.angle_alpha   90.00
_cell.angle_beta   90.00
_cell.angle_gamma   90.00
#
_symmetry.space_group_name_H-M   'P 1'
#
loop_
_entity.id
_entity.type
_entity.pdbx_description
1 polymer ?
#
loop_
_entity_poly.entity_id
_entity_poly.type
_entity_poly.pdbx_seq_one_letter_code
_entity_poly.pdbx_strand_id
1 'polypeptide(L)'
;DKPRTPVYESLRERVEKLILKWKNRPKEVEKIYRELEDLYQEFRVLESQKSKYDLNEEEFSIFTIIKNKIGVENERDLAKKVKEFYRSLNLPQGWRSKISLRSAVMQKIKIFLIKNFPEIKGEKRDEIAKEILQTL
;
A
#
# COMPACT_ATOMS: atom_id res chain seq x y z
N ASP A 1 39.23 51.72 20.44
CA ASP A 1 38.79 50.34 20.14
C ASP A 1 38.82 49.43 21.35
N LYS A 2 37.65 48.97 21.81
CA LYS A 2 37.44 47.73 22.57
C LYS A 2 36.04 47.17 22.21
N PRO A 3 35.89 45.85 22.08
CA PRO A 3 34.80 45.23 21.32
C PRO A 3 33.46 45.24 22.06
N ARG A 4 32.37 45.40 21.31
CA ARG A 4 30.99 45.21 21.78
C ARG A 4 30.75 43.72 22.09
N THR A 5 30.81 43.33 23.35
CA THR A 5 30.26 42.04 23.81
C THR A 5 28.74 42.16 24.02
N PRO A 6 27.94 41.15 23.65
CA PRO A 6 26.49 41.21 23.74
C PRO A 6 26.04 41.09 25.21
N VAL A 7 25.19 42.04 25.58
CA VAL A 7 24.61 42.25 26.90
C VAL A 7 23.71 41.07 27.29
N TYR A 8 23.80 40.71 28.57
CA TYR A 8 22.95 39.80 29.34
C TYR A 8 21.49 39.76 28.88
N GLU A 9 21.12 38.68 28.20
CA GLU A 9 19.72 38.30 28.05
C GLU A 9 19.22 37.78 29.40
N SER A 10 18.14 38.34 29.94
CA SER A 10 17.62 37.93 31.24
C SER A 10 17.13 36.47 31.17
N LEU A 11 17.26 35.73 32.27
CA LEU A 11 16.79 34.33 32.35
C LEU A 11 15.31 34.21 31.92
N ARG A 12 14.52 35.23 32.24
CA ARG A 12 13.11 35.37 31.85
C ARG A 12 12.93 35.42 30.33
N GLU A 13 13.72 36.22 29.62
CA GLU A 13 13.66 36.32 28.15
C GLU A 13 14.09 35.01 27.48
N ARG A 14 15.07 34.29 28.06
CA ARG A 14 15.45 32.95 27.60
C ARG A 14 14.32 31.93 27.78
N VAL A 15 13.61 31.99 28.91
CA VAL A 15 12.45 31.13 29.19
C VAL A 15 11.28 31.48 28.27
N GLU A 16 10.98 32.76 28.03
CA GLU A 16 9.96 33.19 27.07
C GLU A 16 10.28 32.75 25.65
N LYS A 17 11.54 32.85 25.21
CA LYS A 17 11.98 32.35 23.90
C LYS A 17 11.87 30.83 23.79
N LEU A 18 12.13 30.09 24.88
CA LEU A 18 11.93 28.64 24.93
C LEU A 18 10.44 28.27 24.88
N ILE A 19 9.59 28.98 25.62
CA ILE A 19 8.13 28.79 25.58
C ILE A 19 7.57 29.14 24.19
N LEU A 20 8.03 30.22 23.55
CA LEU A 20 7.65 30.60 22.19
C LEU A 20 8.12 29.59 21.14
N LYS A 21 9.36 29.06 21.27
CA LYS A 21 9.85 27.96 20.43
C LYS A 21 9.07 26.66 20.65
N TRP A 22 8.68 26.38 21.89
CA TRP A 22 7.89 25.21 22.27
C TRP A 22 6.42 25.32 21.86
N LYS A 23 5.86 26.53 21.79
CA LYS A 23 4.50 26.85 21.31
C LYS A 23 4.38 26.84 19.78
N ASN A 24 5.50 26.96 19.07
CA ASN A 24 5.58 26.86 17.61
C ASN A 24 5.98 25.47 17.08
N ARG A 25 6.65 24.61 17.89
CA ARG A 25 6.90 23.19 17.60
C ARG A 25 5.73 22.18 17.77
N PRO A 26 4.60 22.43 18.46
CA PRO A 26 3.55 21.42 18.64
C PRO A 26 2.69 21.23 17.38
N LYS A 27 2.64 22.23 16.48
CA LYS A 27 1.86 22.16 15.25
C LYS A 27 2.33 21.04 14.30
N GLU A 28 3.63 20.75 14.28
CA GLU A 28 4.16 19.64 13.46
C GLU A 28 3.87 18.28 14.12
N VAL A 29 3.95 18.20 15.44
CA VAL A 29 3.66 16.97 16.19
C VAL A 29 2.17 16.63 16.12
N GLU A 30 1.28 17.59 16.35
CA GLU A 30 -0.18 17.41 16.18
C GLU A 30 -0.55 17.03 14.73
N LYS A 31 0.14 17.61 13.74
CA LYS A 31 -0.05 17.24 12.33
C LYS A 31 0.38 15.81 12.05
N ILE A 32 1.56 15.40 12.55
CA ILE A 32 2.05 14.02 12.42
C ILE A 32 1.13 13.03 13.14
N TYR A 33 0.61 13.39 14.32
CA TYR A 33 -0.35 12.53 15.04
C TYR A 33 -1.67 12.38 14.27
N ARG A 34 -2.19 13.45 13.67
CA ARG A 34 -3.38 13.36 12.81
C ARG A 34 -3.12 12.50 11.58
N GLU A 35 -2.00 12.69 10.91
CA GLU A 35 -1.60 11.87 9.76
C GLU A 35 -1.43 10.39 10.14
N LEU A 36 -0.86 10.10 11.32
CA LEU A 36 -0.77 8.74 11.86
C LEU A 36 -2.14 8.15 12.19
N GLU A 37 -3.04 8.95 12.76
CA GLU A 37 -4.39 8.51 13.08
C GLU A 37 -5.20 8.21 11.81
N ASP A 38 -5.11 9.08 10.80
CA ASP A 38 -5.73 8.87 9.49
C ASP A 38 -5.19 7.59 8.82
N LEU A 39 -3.86 7.41 8.77
CA LEU A 39 -3.22 6.20 8.24
C LEU A 39 -3.61 4.94 9.02
N TYR A 40 -3.75 5.03 10.34
CA TYR A 40 -4.18 3.90 11.17
C TYR A 40 -5.63 3.50 10.88
N GLN A 41 -6.53 4.48 10.69
CA GLN A 41 -7.90 4.19 10.29
C GLN A 41 -7.97 3.56 8.90
N GLU A 42 -7.20 4.06 7.94
CA GLU A 42 -7.08 3.46 6.61
C GLU A 42 -6.58 2.01 6.69
N PHE A 43 -5.52 1.78 7.48
CA PHE A 43 -4.98 0.44 7.70
C PHE A 43 -6.02 -0.50 8.31
N ARG A 44 -6.78 -0.04 9.32
CA ARG A 44 -7.84 -0.83 9.97
C ARG A 44 -8.96 -1.21 8.99
N VAL A 45 -9.35 -0.30 8.09
CA VAL A 45 -10.34 -0.58 7.06
C VAL A 45 -9.81 -1.63 6.08
N LEU A 46 -8.56 -1.50 5.64
CA LEU A 46 -7.91 -2.48 4.76
C LEU A 46 -7.78 -3.85 5.41
N GLU A 47 -7.34 -3.93 6.67
CA GLU A 47 -7.27 -5.18 7.42
C GLU A 47 -8.64 -5.82 7.62
N SER A 48 -9.67 -5.02 7.91
CA SER A 48 -11.04 -5.50 8.01
C SER A 48 -11.52 -6.13 6.69
N GLN A 49 -11.24 -5.49 5.56
CA GLN A 49 -11.59 -6.02 4.24
C GLN A 49 -10.80 -7.28 3.89
N LYS A 50 -9.51 -7.33 4.23
CA LYS A 50 -8.66 -8.52 4.08
C LYS A 50 -9.18 -9.69 4.91
N SER A 51 -9.50 -9.43 6.18
CA SER A 51 -10.03 -10.42 7.13
C SER A 51 -11.43 -10.91 6.73
N LYS A 52 -12.28 -10.04 6.16
CA LYS A 52 -13.62 -10.40 5.67
C LYS A 52 -13.59 -11.55 4.66
N TYR A 53 -12.50 -11.67 3.89
CA TYR A 53 -12.32 -12.68 2.86
C TYR A 53 -11.20 -13.69 3.17
N ASP A 54 -10.56 -13.56 4.34
CA ASP A 54 -9.46 -14.41 4.82
C ASP A 54 -8.29 -14.46 3.82
N LEU A 55 -7.99 -13.34 3.16
CA LEU A 55 -6.94 -13.25 2.13
C LEU A 55 -5.58 -12.91 2.76
N ASN A 56 -4.48 -13.44 2.22
CA ASN A 56 -3.14 -12.91 2.52
C ASN A 56 -2.86 -11.61 1.76
N GLU A 57 -1.67 -11.01 1.91
CA GLU A 57 -1.37 -9.69 1.32
C GLU A 57 -1.36 -9.71 -0.21
N GLU A 58 -0.76 -10.74 -0.78
CA GLU A 58 -0.65 -10.93 -2.22
C GLU A 58 -2.02 -11.25 -2.84
N GLU A 59 -2.79 -12.14 -2.21
CA GLU A 59 -4.15 -12.45 -2.57
C GLU A 59 -5.05 -11.20 -2.50
N PHE A 60 -4.92 -10.39 -1.46
CA PHE A 60 -5.69 -9.16 -1.32
C PHE A 60 -5.30 -8.10 -2.37
N SER A 61 -4.02 -8.04 -2.75
CA SER A 61 -3.54 -7.15 -3.82
C SER A 61 -4.16 -7.54 -5.17
N ILE A 62 -4.14 -8.83 -5.52
CA ILE A 62 -4.78 -9.34 -6.74
C ILE A 62 -6.29 -9.07 -6.71
N PHE A 63 -6.95 -9.37 -5.59
CA PHE A 63 -8.37 -9.13 -5.39
C PHE A 63 -8.73 -7.65 -5.64
N THR A 64 -7.95 -6.73 -5.08
CA THR A 64 -8.19 -5.29 -5.18
C THR A 64 -7.99 -4.79 -6.61
N ILE A 65 -6.93 -5.22 -7.30
CA ILE A 65 -6.70 -4.86 -8.70
C ILE A 65 -7.90 -5.30 -9.56
N ILE A 66 -8.35 -6.54 -9.40
CA ILE A 66 -9.47 -7.08 -10.17
C ILE A 66 -10.77 -6.33 -9.86
N LYS A 67 -11.08 -6.17 -8.57
CA LYS A 67 -12.28 -5.46 -8.12
C LYS A 67 -12.34 -4.05 -8.68
N ASN A 68 -11.24 -3.30 -8.65
CA ASN A 68 -11.21 -1.89 -9.05
C ASN A 68 -11.20 -1.70 -10.58
N LYS A 69 -10.50 -2.56 -11.33
CA LYS A 69 -10.32 -2.39 -12.79
C LYS A 69 -11.41 -3.05 -13.63
N ILE A 70 -12.02 -4.10 -13.09
CA ILE A 70 -12.97 -4.96 -13.80
C ILE A 70 -14.37 -4.72 -13.27
N GLY A 71 -14.51 -4.55 -11.95
CA GLY A 71 -15.80 -4.56 -11.27
C GLY A 71 -16.32 -5.99 -11.15
N VAL A 72 -16.76 -6.37 -9.96
CA VAL A 72 -17.32 -7.71 -9.71
C VAL A 72 -18.61 -7.59 -8.91
N GLU A 73 -19.61 -8.37 -9.32
CA GLU A 73 -20.91 -8.41 -8.61
C GLU A 73 -20.82 -9.21 -7.31
N ASN A 74 -19.98 -10.24 -7.26
CA ASN A 74 -19.81 -11.11 -6.10
C ASN A 74 -18.36 -11.14 -5.61
N GLU A 75 -18.06 -10.29 -4.62
CA GLU A 75 -16.74 -10.20 -4.00
C GLU A 75 -16.31 -11.51 -3.31
N ARG A 76 -17.24 -12.30 -2.74
CA ARG A 76 -16.90 -13.57 -2.10
C ARG A 76 -16.45 -14.62 -3.11
N ASP A 77 -17.08 -14.66 -4.27
CA ASP A 77 -16.68 -15.55 -5.37
C ASP A 77 -15.31 -15.15 -5.93
N LEU A 78 -15.07 -13.85 -6.11
CA LEU A 78 -13.76 -13.34 -6.51
C LEU A 78 -12.67 -13.76 -5.52
N ALA A 79 -12.90 -13.57 -4.22
CA ALA A 79 -11.93 -13.95 -3.19
C ALA A 79 -11.56 -15.44 -3.25
N LYS A 80 -12.53 -16.32 -3.47
CA LYS A 80 -12.28 -17.77 -3.65
C LYS A 80 -11.43 -18.04 -4.88
N LYS A 81 -11.79 -17.47 -6.04
CA LYS A 81 -11.03 -17.60 -7.29
C LYS A 81 -9.59 -17.12 -7.14
N VAL A 82 -9.37 -16.01 -6.42
CA VAL A 82 -8.04 -15.46 -6.17
C VAL A 82 -7.20 -16.38 -5.28
N LYS A 83 -7.78 -16.94 -4.20
CA LYS A 83 -7.10 -17.94 -3.36
C LYS A 83 -6.68 -19.16 -4.13
N GLU A 84 -7.60 -19.73 -4.92
CA GLU A 84 -7.32 -20.91 -5.75
C GLU A 84 -6.23 -20.61 -6.79
N PHE A 85 -6.30 -19.43 -7.41
CA PHE A 85 -5.30 -18.97 -8.35
C PHE A 85 -3.92 -18.81 -7.70
N TYR A 86 -3.82 -18.10 -6.57
CA TYR A 86 -2.57 -17.87 -5.87
C TYR A 86 -1.92 -19.20 -5.44
N ARG A 87 -2.70 -20.14 -4.89
CA ARG A 87 -2.24 -21.50 -4.57
C ARG A 87 -1.72 -22.24 -5.81
N SER A 88 -2.38 -22.08 -6.97
CA SER A 88 -1.95 -22.70 -8.23
C SER A 88 -0.65 -22.16 -8.80
N LEU A 89 -0.21 -20.97 -8.37
CA LEU A 89 1.06 -20.41 -8.82
C LEU A 89 2.24 -21.25 -8.34
N ASN A 90 2.18 -21.78 -7.11
CA ASN A 90 3.21 -22.58 -6.46
C ASN A 90 4.61 -21.95 -6.64
N LEU A 91 4.75 -20.71 -6.16
CA LEU A 91 5.91 -19.86 -6.42
C LEU A 91 7.14 -20.35 -5.64
N PRO A 92 8.20 -20.85 -6.31
CA PRO A 92 9.42 -21.23 -5.63
C PRO A 92 10.19 -20.00 -5.13
N GLN A 93 11.03 -20.18 -4.11
CA GLN A 93 11.85 -19.10 -3.58
C GLN A 93 12.72 -18.47 -4.68
N GLY A 94 12.76 -17.14 -4.72
CA GLY A 94 13.54 -16.38 -5.71
C GLY A 94 12.99 -16.44 -7.14
N TRP A 95 11.74 -16.84 -7.37
CA TRP A 95 11.15 -16.89 -8.72
C TRP A 95 11.24 -15.55 -9.47
N ARG A 96 11.20 -14.42 -8.75
CA ARG A 96 11.32 -13.06 -9.32
C ARG A 96 12.66 -12.80 -10.02
N SER A 97 13.74 -13.52 -9.71
CA SER A 97 15.05 -13.30 -10.36
C SER A 97 15.20 -14.08 -11.67
N LYS A 98 14.38 -15.12 -11.89
CA LYS A 98 14.46 -15.98 -13.07
C LYS A 98 13.44 -15.56 -14.13
N ILE A 99 13.94 -15.10 -15.28
CA ILE A 99 13.10 -14.62 -16.39
C ILE A 99 12.08 -15.67 -16.83
N SER A 100 12.48 -16.94 -16.93
CA SER A 100 11.59 -18.05 -17.32
C SER A 100 10.42 -18.25 -16.35
N LEU A 101 10.67 -18.14 -15.04
CA LEU A 101 9.63 -18.27 -14.02
C LEU A 101 8.68 -17.06 -14.03
N ARG A 102 9.21 -15.84 -14.19
CA ARG A 102 8.36 -14.65 -14.38
C ARG A 102 7.43 -14.78 -15.58
N SER A 103 7.95 -15.24 -16.71
CA SER A 103 7.14 -15.47 -17.92
C SER A 103 6.08 -16.55 -17.70
N ALA A 104 6.40 -17.62 -16.95
CA ALA A 104 5.44 -18.66 -16.60
C ALA A 104 4.32 -18.13 -15.69
N VAL A 105 4.65 -17.33 -14.68
CA VAL A 105 3.67 -16.67 -13.80
C VAL A 105 2.79 -15.71 -14.60
N MET A 106 3.39 -14.90 -15.48
CA MET A 106 2.65 -14.01 -16.39
C MET A 106 1.63 -14.77 -17.23
N GLN A 107 2.01 -15.92 -17.80
CA GLN A 107 1.09 -16.77 -18.56
C GLN A 107 -0.04 -17.31 -17.69
N LYS A 108 0.26 -17.77 -16.46
CA LYS A 108 -0.78 -18.21 -15.51
C LYS A 108 -1.76 -17.09 -15.18
N ILE A 109 -1.28 -15.87 -14.95
CA ILE A 109 -2.13 -14.68 -14.72
C ILE A 109 -3.03 -14.43 -15.92
N LYS A 110 -2.47 -14.39 -17.14
CA LYS A 110 -3.26 -14.17 -18.36
C LYS A 110 -4.35 -15.25 -18.55
N ILE A 111 -4.01 -16.52 -18.33
CA ILE A 111 -4.96 -17.64 -18.41
C ILE A 111 -6.06 -17.50 -17.36
N PHE A 112 -5.71 -17.12 -16.13
CA PHE A 112 -6.68 -16.86 -15.08
C PHE A 112 -7.65 -15.75 -15.47
N LEU A 113 -7.15 -14.63 -16.01
CA LEU A 113 -7.98 -13.53 -16.48
C LEU A 113 -8.88 -13.94 -17.67
N ILE A 114 -8.36 -14.72 -18.63
CA ILE A 114 -9.14 -15.23 -19.76
C ILE A 114 -10.31 -16.10 -19.29
N LYS A 115 -10.07 -17.00 -18.34
CA LYS A 115 -11.06 -17.96 -17.88
C LYS A 115 -12.15 -17.33 -17.03
N ASN A 116 -11.80 -16.35 -16.20
CA ASN A 116 -12.71 -15.80 -15.20
C ASN A 116 -13.33 -14.45 -15.62
N PHE A 117 -12.69 -13.72 -16.53
CA PHE A 117 -13.08 -12.37 -16.96
C PHE A 117 -12.97 -12.22 -18.50
N PRO A 118 -13.77 -12.98 -19.27
CA PRO A 118 -13.71 -12.98 -20.74
C PRO A 118 -14.07 -11.62 -21.39
N GLU A 119 -14.79 -10.77 -20.66
CA GLU A 119 -15.19 -9.42 -21.06
C GLU A 119 -14.01 -8.47 -21.29
N ILE A 120 -12.88 -8.71 -20.60
CA ILE A 120 -11.69 -7.88 -20.73
C ILE A 120 -10.84 -8.42 -21.87
N LYS A 121 -10.57 -7.59 -22.88
CA LYS A 121 -9.85 -8.01 -24.10
C LYS A 121 -8.64 -7.13 -24.38
N GLY A 122 -7.74 -7.66 -25.20
CA GLY A 122 -6.60 -6.93 -25.76
C GLY A 122 -5.70 -6.32 -24.69
N GLU A 123 -5.39 -5.04 -24.87
CA GLU A 123 -4.42 -4.28 -24.07
C GLU A 123 -4.83 -4.16 -22.60
N LYS A 124 -6.12 -3.97 -22.31
CA LYS A 124 -6.60 -3.82 -20.92
C LYS A 124 -6.30 -5.07 -20.07
N ARG A 125 -6.41 -6.26 -20.66
CA ARG A 125 -6.06 -7.51 -19.97
C ARG A 125 -4.56 -7.59 -19.70
N ASP A 126 -3.76 -7.17 -20.65
CA ASP A 126 -2.30 -7.19 -20.53
C ASP A 126 -1.79 -6.18 -19.51
N GLU A 127 -2.43 -5.02 -19.38
CA GLU A 127 -2.17 -4.04 -18.32
C GLU A 127 -2.46 -4.64 -16.94
N ILE A 128 -3.66 -5.19 -16.73
CA ILE A 128 -4.06 -5.82 -15.47
C ILE A 128 -3.13 -6.98 -15.12
N ALA A 129 -2.75 -7.80 -16.10
CA ALA A 129 -1.83 -8.90 -15.88
C ALA A 129 -0.43 -8.42 -15.44
N LYS A 130 0.06 -7.31 -16.00
CA LYS A 130 1.33 -6.70 -15.59
C LYS A 130 1.26 -6.14 -14.18
N GLU A 131 0.16 -5.48 -13.83
CA GLU A 131 -0.07 -4.92 -12.50
C GLU A 131 -0.12 -6.02 -11.43
N ILE A 132 -0.83 -7.12 -11.71
CA ILE A 132 -0.83 -8.31 -10.85
C ILE A 132 0.58 -8.89 -10.71
N LEU A 133 1.35 -8.98 -11.80
CA LEU A 133 2.71 -9.52 -11.73
C LEU A 133 3.66 -8.64 -10.90
N GLN A 134 3.43 -7.33 -10.84
CA GLN A 134 4.26 -6.40 -10.06
C GLN A 134 3.96 -6.43 -8.55
N THR A 135 2.74 -6.82 -8.17
CA THR A 135 2.35 -6.93 -6.75
C THR A 135 2.72 -8.28 -6.14
N LEU A 136 2.95 -9.29 -6.98
CA LEU A 136 3.43 -10.64 -6.62
C LEU A 136 4.92 -10.73 -6.38
#